data_AF-A0A7R9VPB5-F1
#
_entry.id   AF-A0A7R9VPB5-F1
#
_cell.length_a   1.000
_cell.length_b   1.000
_cell.length_c   1.000
_cell.angle_alpha   90.00
_cell.angle_beta   90.00
_cell.angle_gamma   90.00
#
_symmetry.space_group_name_H-M   'P 1'
#
loop_
_entity.id
_entity.type
_entity.pdbx_description
1 polymer ?
#
loop_
_entity_poly.entity_id
_entity_poly.type
_entity_poly.pdbx_seq_one_letter_code
_entity_poly.pdbx_strand_id
1 'polypeptide(L)'
;ASHNGGGASGSPASAGDGDDDSAAQPPSLMQAPPSPADAASKVMNNYIGIGIDAKVALQFHSMRDNFPAFFQSQLGNKMWYTGVGSFDLVRRSCGGLHRRLRLTVDGVDVPLPEDAEGVVVLNIPCHMGGVHLWGDGLPAAPLPGPRGAAVTAERRPALHDGTLEVVAIGGVLHMGRLAVGLSRAQRLAQGSSVTVTTLDTLPVQVDGEPWLQPPAQLTIVHRSMALVLRRMPADSPAARAAAVVRQALDDAVRAGGLSERQRAELLADVDARLGQQWP
;
A
#
# COMPACT_ATOMS: atom_id res chain seq x y z
N ALA A 1 -16.16 -3.90 -85.15
CA ALA A 1 -16.51 -2.73 -86.00
C ALA A 1 -17.74 -2.07 -85.35
N SER A 2 -17.56 -1.16 -84.41
CA SER A 2 -17.29 0.28 -84.59
C SER A 2 -18.47 1.05 -85.21
N HIS A 3 -19.08 1.85 -84.33
CA HIS A 3 -19.73 3.15 -84.55
C HIS A 3 -21.05 3.21 -85.32
N ASN A 4 -22.09 3.68 -84.63
CA ASN A 4 -22.85 4.81 -85.12
C ASN A 4 -23.31 5.68 -83.94
N GLY A 5 -22.90 6.95 -83.97
CA GLY A 5 -23.32 7.99 -83.04
C GLY A 5 -24.38 8.90 -83.66
N GLY A 6 -25.13 9.58 -82.81
CA GLY A 6 -26.06 10.64 -83.21
C GLY A 6 -26.81 11.19 -81.99
N GLY A 7 -26.39 12.37 -81.50
CA GLY A 7 -27.18 13.21 -80.59
C GLY A 7 -28.37 13.84 -81.32
N ALA A 8 -29.23 14.67 -80.73
CA ALA A 8 -29.29 15.33 -79.43
C ALA A 8 -30.74 15.82 -79.23
N SER A 9 -31.10 16.24 -78.00
CA SER A 9 -31.92 17.42 -77.65
C SER A 9 -32.88 17.18 -76.47
N GLY A 10 -32.92 18.16 -75.55
CA GLY A 10 -34.00 18.33 -74.58
C GLY A 10 -33.57 18.35 -73.10
N SER A 11 -33.15 19.51 -72.59
CA SER A 11 -33.25 19.87 -71.15
C SER A 11 -34.62 20.52 -70.88
N PRO A 12 -35.05 20.92 -69.65
CA PRO A 12 -34.43 20.79 -68.31
C PRO A 12 -35.40 20.40 -67.14
N ALA A 13 -34.83 20.30 -65.94
CA ALA A 13 -35.39 20.63 -64.61
C ALA A 13 -36.39 19.71 -63.87
N SER A 14 -35.97 19.20 -62.71
CA SER A 14 -36.71 19.18 -61.42
C SER A 14 -35.73 18.71 -60.33
N ALA A 15 -35.44 19.56 -59.32
CA ALA A 15 -35.97 19.46 -57.95
C ALA A 15 -35.76 18.03 -57.38
N GLY A 16 -34.78 17.77 -56.50
CA GLY A 16 -34.56 18.44 -55.22
C GLY A 16 -35.42 17.75 -54.17
N ASP A 17 -34.90 16.70 -53.55
CA ASP A 17 -35.27 16.26 -52.19
C ASP A 17 -34.14 15.38 -51.65
N GLY A 18 -33.52 15.85 -50.57
CA GLY A 18 -32.54 15.12 -49.78
C GLY A 18 -33.22 14.68 -48.50
N ASP A 19 -33.22 13.38 -48.26
CA ASP A 19 -33.57 12.77 -46.98
C ASP A 19 -32.29 12.18 -46.37
N ASP A 20 -31.66 12.97 -45.49
CA ASP A 20 -30.57 12.58 -44.62
C ASP A 20 -31.18 12.18 -43.26
N ASP A 21 -31.56 10.92 -43.12
CA ASP A 21 -32.19 10.38 -41.92
C ASP A 21 -31.11 9.92 -40.93
N SER A 22 -30.42 10.88 -40.30
CA SER A 22 -29.53 10.64 -39.17
C SER A 22 -30.24 11.00 -37.86
N ALA A 23 -30.98 10.02 -37.32
CA ALA A 23 -31.58 10.12 -35.99
C ALA A 23 -30.49 10.27 -34.92
N ALA A 24 -30.32 11.49 -34.42
CA ALA A 24 -29.43 11.83 -33.32
C ALA A 24 -29.90 11.15 -32.01
N GLN A 25 -29.00 10.39 -31.38
CA GLN A 25 -29.23 9.87 -30.02
C GLN A 25 -29.21 11.01 -29.00
N PRO A 26 -30.11 11.01 -27.99
CA PRO A 26 -30.13 12.06 -26.98
C PRO A 26 -28.90 11.98 -26.04
N PRO A 27 -28.44 13.12 -25.51
CA PRO A 27 -27.27 13.18 -24.66
C PRO A 27 -27.50 12.41 -23.34
N SER A 28 -26.58 11.50 -23.05
CA SER A 28 -26.58 10.66 -21.84
C SER A 28 -26.58 11.54 -20.59
N LEU A 29 -27.67 11.46 -19.82
CA LEU A 29 -27.78 12.08 -18.50
C LEU A 29 -26.66 11.55 -17.60
N MET A 30 -25.90 12.45 -16.98
CA MET A 30 -24.94 12.13 -15.92
C MET A 30 -25.58 11.16 -14.93
N GLN A 31 -25.11 9.92 -14.89
CA GLN A 31 -25.49 8.97 -13.85
C GLN A 31 -25.04 9.54 -12.50
N ALA A 32 -25.98 9.58 -11.55
CA ALA A 32 -25.68 9.91 -10.17
C ALA A 32 -24.60 8.95 -9.62
N PRO A 33 -23.73 9.40 -8.70
CA PRO A 33 -22.73 8.53 -8.10
C PRO A 33 -23.40 7.30 -7.47
N PRO A 34 -22.80 6.11 -7.59
CA PRO A 34 -23.38 4.88 -7.05
C PRO A 34 -23.58 5.00 -5.54
N SER A 35 -24.66 4.41 -5.04
CA SER A 35 -24.98 4.40 -3.62
C SER A 35 -23.87 3.68 -2.83
N PRO A 36 -23.59 4.06 -1.57
CA PRO A 36 -22.52 3.46 -0.77
C PRO A 36 -22.66 1.94 -0.52
N ALA A 37 -23.81 1.34 -0.84
CA ALA A 37 -24.10 -0.06 -0.60
C ALA A 37 -23.51 -1.03 -1.65
N ASP A 38 -23.07 -0.54 -2.82
CA ASP A 38 -22.52 -1.38 -3.90
C ASP A 38 -20.98 -1.34 -3.99
N ALA A 39 -20.32 -0.66 -3.06
CA ALA A 39 -18.86 -0.59 -3.03
C ALA A 39 -18.27 -1.93 -2.53
N ALA A 40 -17.54 -2.63 -3.41
CA ALA A 40 -16.78 -3.80 -3.03
C ALA A 40 -15.78 -3.45 -1.92
N SER A 41 -15.97 -4.02 -0.73
CA SER A 41 -15.07 -3.80 0.42
C SER A 41 -14.05 -4.93 0.55
N LYS A 42 -12.81 -4.57 0.86
CA LYS A 42 -11.73 -5.51 1.23
C LYS A 42 -11.20 -5.13 2.61
N VAL A 43 -10.73 -6.13 3.35
CA VAL A 43 -10.07 -5.93 4.64
C VAL A 43 -8.57 -6.11 4.45
N MET A 44 -7.80 -5.20 5.02
CA MET A 44 -6.34 -5.31 5.14
C MET A 44 -5.98 -5.26 6.63
N ASN A 45 -4.96 -6.01 7.01
CA ASN A 45 -4.40 -6.01 8.36
C ASN A 45 -3.02 -5.34 8.38
N ASN A 46 -2.24 -5.48 7.30
CA ASN A 46 -0.86 -5.05 7.27
C ASN A 46 -0.65 -3.86 6.33
N TYR A 47 -0.99 -4.02 5.06
CA TYR A 47 -0.70 -3.00 4.05
C TYR A 47 -1.45 -3.23 2.73
N ILE A 48 -1.50 -2.16 1.94
CA ILE A 48 -1.86 -2.17 0.53
C ILE A 48 -0.73 -1.54 -0.28
N GLY A 49 -0.33 -2.23 -1.34
CA GLY A 49 0.67 -1.75 -2.30
C GLY A 49 0.03 -1.48 -3.66
N ILE A 50 0.44 -0.41 -4.32
CA ILE A 50 0.07 -0.07 -5.71
C ILE A 50 1.36 0.16 -6.51
N GLY A 51 1.42 -0.38 -7.73
CA GLY A 51 2.59 -0.23 -8.62
C GLY A 51 3.61 -1.35 -8.43
N ILE A 52 4.90 -0.99 -8.37
CA ILE A 52 5.99 -1.96 -8.52
C ILE A 52 5.98 -3.08 -7.47
N ASP A 53 5.64 -2.75 -6.22
CA ASP A 53 5.51 -3.73 -5.14
C ASP A 53 4.42 -4.78 -5.46
N ALA A 54 3.24 -4.30 -5.81
CA ALA A 54 2.12 -5.15 -6.22
C ALA A 54 2.42 -5.94 -7.49
N LYS A 55 3.20 -5.38 -8.42
CA LYS A 55 3.59 -6.05 -9.66
C LYS A 55 4.47 -7.26 -9.37
N VAL A 56 5.44 -7.12 -8.48
CA VAL A 56 6.30 -8.23 -8.04
C VAL A 56 5.45 -9.30 -7.35
N ALA A 57 4.51 -8.90 -6.50
CA ALA A 57 3.56 -9.83 -5.89
C ALA A 57 2.71 -10.58 -6.94
N LEU A 58 2.19 -9.88 -7.95
CA LEU A 58 1.40 -10.47 -9.04
C LEU A 58 2.21 -11.48 -9.84
N GLN A 59 3.44 -11.15 -10.22
CA GLN A 59 4.32 -12.06 -10.94
C GLN A 59 4.68 -13.29 -10.11
N PHE A 60 4.96 -13.11 -8.81
CA PHE A 60 5.20 -14.22 -7.89
C PHE A 60 3.98 -15.13 -7.78
N HIS A 61 2.79 -14.57 -7.62
CA HIS A 61 1.54 -15.32 -7.55
C HIS A 61 1.31 -16.14 -8.82
N SER A 62 1.42 -15.52 -10.00
CA SER A 62 1.30 -16.23 -11.29
C SER A 62 2.36 -17.33 -11.45
N MET A 63 3.59 -17.12 -11.00
CA MET A 63 4.64 -18.15 -11.09
C MET A 63 4.34 -19.32 -10.16
N ARG A 64 3.83 -19.05 -8.95
CA ARG A 64 3.43 -20.07 -7.98
C ARG A 64 2.30 -20.94 -8.49
N ASP A 65 1.31 -20.34 -9.13
CA ASP A 65 0.16 -21.08 -9.67
C ASP A 65 0.55 -21.97 -10.85
N ASN A 66 1.48 -21.50 -11.69
CA ASN A 66 1.96 -22.26 -12.85
C ASN A 66 2.98 -23.36 -12.47
N PHE A 67 3.75 -23.18 -11.39
CA PHE A 67 4.81 -24.11 -11.01
C PHE A 67 4.87 -24.40 -9.49
N PRO A 68 3.78 -24.94 -8.89
CA PRO A 68 3.67 -25.08 -7.44
C PRO A 68 4.78 -25.94 -6.81
N ALA A 69 5.35 -26.89 -7.56
CA ALA A 69 6.45 -27.74 -7.10
C ALA A 69 7.72 -26.96 -6.71
N PHE A 70 7.96 -25.76 -7.26
CA PHE A 70 9.14 -24.95 -6.93
C PHE A 70 8.96 -24.03 -5.70
N PHE A 71 7.75 -23.98 -5.11
CA PHE A 71 7.41 -23.07 -4.01
C PHE A 71 7.22 -23.76 -2.65
N GLN A 72 7.78 -24.97 -2.52
CA GLN A 72 7.61 -25.82 -1.33
C GLN A 72 8.53 -25.47 -0.15
N SER A 73 9.41 -24.47 -0.29
CA SER A 73 10.34 -24.07 0.78
C SER A 73 10.35 -22.55 1.02
N GLN A 74 10.44 -22.12 2.29
CA GLN A 74 10.49 -20.69 2.62
C GLN A 74 11.72 -19.97 2.03
N LEU A 75 12.88 -20.64 2.01
CA LEU A 75 14.09 -20.08 1.42
C LEU A 75 13.97 -19.97 -0.11
N GLY A 76 13.43 -20.99 -0.77
CA GLY A 76 13.14 -20.97 -2.20
C GLY A 76 12.16 -19.85 -2.54
N ASN A 77 11.09 -19.67 -1.76
CA ASN A 77 10.11 -18.61 -1.95
C ASN A 77 10.76 -17.22 -1.86
N LYS A 78 11.63 -16.99 -0.86
CA LYS A 78 12.37 -15.73 -0.74
C LYS A 78 13.32 -15.47 -1.93
N MET A 79 13.98 -16.51 -2.43
CA MET A 79 14.86 -16.39 -3.60
C MET A 79 14.06 -16.11 -4.89
N TRP A 80 12.89 -16.71 -5.06
CA TRP A 80 12.00 -16.42 -6.19
C TRP A 80 11.48 -14.99 -6.15
N TYR A 81 11.08 -14.46 -4.99
CA TYR A 81 10.71 -13.04 -4.86
C TYR A 81 11.83 -12.10 -5.31
N THR A 82 13.08 -12.40 -4.94
CA THR A 82 14.26 -11.65 -5.38
C THR A 82 14.49 -11.80 -6.89
N GLY A 83 14.39 -13.03 -7.42
CA GLY A 83 14.65 -13.36 -8.82
C GLY A 83 13.58 -12.83 -9.79
N VAL A 84 12.31 -12.82 -9.40
CA VAL A 84 11.19 -12.30 -10.20
C VAL A 84 11.30 -10.79 -10.38
N GLY A 85 11.71 -10.05 -9.35
CA GLY A 85 11.97 -8.62 -9.44
C GLY A 85 13.00 -8.26 -10.54
N SER A 86 13.96 -9.14 -10.82
CA SER A 86 15.00 -8.92 -11.85
C SER A 86 14.43 -8.68 -13.26
N PHE A 87 13.25 -9.23 -13.59
CA PHE A 87 12.65 -9.01 -14.91
C PHE A 87 12.11 -7.59 -15.09
N ASP A 88 11.66 -6.96 -14.01
CA ASP A 88 11.16 -5.58 -14.05
C ASP A 88 12.27 -4.52 -14.02
N LEU A 89 13.48 -4.92 -13.63
CA LEU A 89 14.67 -4.08 -13.66
C LEU A 89 14.93 -3.43 -15.03
N VAL A 90 14.55 -4.13 -16.10
CA VAL A 90 14.78 -3.69 -17.49
C VAL A 90 13.63 -2.86 -18.05
N ARG A 91 12.40 -3.03 -17.54
CA ARG A 91 11.19 -2.51 -18.19
C ARG A 91 10.52 -1.33 -17.50
N ARG A 92 10.97 -0.90 -16.30
CA ARG A 92 10.40 0.23 -15.50
C ARG A 92 8.88 0.37 -15.67
N SER A 93 8.14 -0.75 -15.62
CA SER A 93 6.77 -0.79 -16.15
C SER A 93 5.75 -0.02 -15.31
N CYS A 94 6.15 0.40 -14.11
CA CYS A 94 5.37 1.25 -13.23
C CYS A 94 5.87 2.71 -13.21
N GLY A 95 6.75 3.08 -14.15
CA GLY A 95 7.20 4.46 -14.34
C GLY A 95 6.05 5.43 -14.62
N GLY A 96 6.26 6.69 -14.24
CA GLY A 96 5.26 7.75 -14.42
C GLY A 96 4.03 7.61 -13.53
N LEU A 97 4.17 6.98 -12.36
CA LEU A 97 3.04 6.72 -11.45
C LEU A 97 2.29 8.00 -11.05
N HIS A 98 3.00 9.12 -10.89
CA HIS A 98 2.43 10.45 -10.62
C HIS A 98 1.39 10.93 -11.65
N ARG A 99 1.38 10.38 -12.87
CA ARG A 99 0.38 10.69 -13.91
C ARG A 99 -0.80 9.74 -13.93
N ARG A 100 -0.67 8.60 -13.25
CA ARG A 100 -1.62 7.47 -13.28
C ARG A 100 -2.31 7.25 -11.94
N LEU A 101 -1.82 7.89 -10.88
CA LEU A 101 -2.32 7.77 -9.52
C LEU A 101 -2.38 9.14 -8.85
N ARG A 102 -3.52 9.46 -8.24
CA ARG A 102 -3.65 10.59 -7.32
C ARG A 102 -3.83 10.09 -5.90
N LEU A 103 -3.20 10.78 -4.96
CA LEU A 103 -3.20 10.44 -3.55
C LEU A 103 -3.73 11.63 -2.76
N THR A 104 -4.68 11.35 -1.87
CA THR A 104 -5.21 12.32 -0.91
C THR A 104 -5.16 11.67 0.47
N VAL A 105 -4.66 12.38 1.48
CA VAL A 105 -4.60 11.93 2.88
C VAL A 105 -5.31 12.94 3.75
N ASP A 106 -6.30 12.51 4.51
CA ASP A 106 -7.16 13.36 5.34
C ASP A 106 -7.73 14.58 4.59
N GLY A 107 -8.11 14.36 3.31
CA GLY A 107 -8.64 15.40 2.43
C GLY A 107 -7.60 16.33 1.79
N VAL A 108 -6.30 16.11 2.03
CA VAL A 108 -5.20 16.89 1.47
C VAL A 108 -4.52 16.13 0.33
N ASP A 109 -4.36 16.76 -0.83
CA ASP A 109 -3.62 16.19 -1.95
C ASP A 109 -2.13 16.04 -1.63
N VAL A 110 -1.62 14.84 -1.86
CA VAL A 110 -0.21 14.47 -1.63
C VAL A 110 0.45 14.21 -2.98
N PRO A 111 1.34 15.09 -3.46
CA PRO A 111 2.01 14.90 -4.73
C PRO A 111 2.96 13.70 -4.67
N LEU A 112 2.94 12.88 -5.72
CA LEU A 112 3.88 11.76 -5.85
C LEU A 112 5.19 12.23 -6.47
N PRO A 113 6.35 11.75 -5.97
CA PRO A 113 7.64 11.94 -6.62
C PRO A 113 7.62 11.46 -8.08
N GLU A 114 8.33 12.14 -8.97
CA GLU A 114 8.36 11.77 -10.39
C GLU A 114 8.96 10.38 -10.62
N ASP A 115 9.91 10.00 -9.78
CA ASP A 115 10.61 8.72 -9.79
C ASP A 115 9.86 7.61 -9.05
N ALA A 116 8.71 7.90 -8.43
CA ALA A 116 7.89 6.89 -7.78
C ALA A 116 7.34 5.90 -8.82
N GLU A 117 7.58 4.61 -8.55
CA GLU A 117 7.04 3.48 -9.31
C GLU A 117 6.10 2.63 -8.44
N GLY A 118 6.01 2.90 -7.14
CA GLY A 118 5.02 2.31 -6.26
C GLY A 118 4.67 3.18 -5.06
N VAL A 119 3.46 3.01 -4.55
CA VAL A 119 2.97 3.58 -3.29
C VAL A 119 2.56 2.44 -2.38
N VAL A 120 2.95 2.51 -1.11
CA VAL A 120 2.56 1.55 -0.09
C VAL A 120 1.91 2.30 1.06
N VAL A 121 0.72 1.87 1.45
CA VAL A 121 0.02 2.34 2.65
C VAL A 121 0.14 1.26 3.71
N LEU A 122 0.72 1.62 4.84
CA LEU A 122 1.10 0.72 5.92
C LEU A 122 0.17 0.93 7.12
N ASN A 123 -0.25 -0.19 7.71
CA ASN A 123 -0.88 -0.26 9.03
C ASN A 123 0.07 -0.89 10.07
N ILE A 124 1.16 -1.54 9.63
CA ILE A 124 2.21 -2.09 10.48
C ILE A 124 3.57 -1.46 10.13
N PRO A 125 4.52 -1.36 11.10
CA PRO A 125 5.77 -0.63 10.89
C PRO A 125 6.76 -1.34 9.97
N CYS A 126 6.50 -2.59 9.56
CA CYS A 126 7.41 -3.40 8.77
C CYS A 126 6.75 -3.97 7.51
N HIS A 127 7.55 -4.07 6.46
CA HIS A 127 7.18 -4.56 5.14
C HIS A 127 8.28 -5.50 4.62
N MET A 128 8.07 -6.23 3.51
CA MET A 128 9.13 -7.02 2.83
C MET A 128 9.94 -7.94 3.77
N GLY A 129 9.30 -8.55 4.76
CA GLY A 129 9.96 -9.47 5.69
C GLY A 129 10.84 -8.80 6.77
N GLY A 130 10.53 -7.57 7.15
CA GLY A 130 11.15 -6.88 8.30
C GLY A 130 11.74 -5.51 8.01
N VAL A 131 11.55 -4.98 6.80
CA VAL A 131 12.03 -3.66 6.39
C VAL A 131 11.11 -2.57 6.94
N HIS A 132 11.68 -1.61 7.67
CA HIS A 132 10.96 -0.44 8.16
C HIS A 132 10.91 0.66 7.10
N LEU A 133 9.90 0.65 6.23
CA LEU A 133 9.80 1.63 5.12
C LEU A 133 9.57 3.07 5.63
N TRP A 134 8.73 3.24 6.65
CA TRP A 134 8.59 4.52 7.36
C TRP A 134 9.78 4.81 8.29
N GLY A 135 10.74 3.89 8.45
CA GLY A 135 11.94 4.03 9.27
C GLY A 135 11.74 3.93 10.78
N ASP A 136 12.86 3.87 11.51
CA ASP A 136 12.90 3.49 12.94
C ASP A 136 12.63 4.68 13.90
N GLY A 137 11.84 5.66 13.44
CA GLY A 137 11.58 6.91 14.16
C GLY A 137 12.79 7.84 14.29
N LEU A 138 13.74 7.74 13.37
CA LEU A 138 14.70 8.83 13.13
C LEU A 138 13.94 10.07 12.62
N PRO A 139 14.31 11.28 13.07
CA PRO A 139 13.69 12.51 12.59
C PRO A 139 13.87 12.59 11.07
N ALA A 140 12.75 12.62 10.34
CA ALA A 140 12.78 12.95 8.92
C ALA A 140 12.76 14.46 8.72
N ALA A 141 13.10 14.87 7.51
CA ALA A 141 12.78 16.20 7.03
C ALA A 141 11.26 16.41 7.10
N PRO A 142 10.80 17.65 7.39
CA PRO A 142 9.37 17.97 7.35
C PRO A 142 8.77 17.62 5.99
N LEU A 143 7.60 16.99 6.00
CA LEU A 143 6.84 16.76 4.76
C LEU A 143 6.24 18.10 4.28
N PRO A 144 6.14 18.31 2.95
CA PRO A 144 5.38 19.42 2.42
C PRO A 144 3.91 19.20 2.77
N GLY A 145 3.40 19.99 3.71
CA GLY A 145 1.97 20.03 3.97
C GLY A 145 1.22 20.85 2.90
N PRO A 146 -0.11 20.93 3.01
CA PRO A 146 -0.93 21.68 2.06
C PRO A 146 -0.42 23.11 1.90
N ARG A 147 -0.27 23.54 0.64
CA ARG A 147 0.14 24.90 0.26
C ARG A 147 1.52 25.34 0.81
N GLY A 148 2.44 24.40 1.05
CA GLY A 148 3.79 24.72 1.52
C GLY A 148 3.89 25.04 3.01
N ALA A 149 2.81 24.82 3.78
CA ALA A 149 2.89 24.81 5.23
C ALA A 149 3.55 23.50 5.68
N ALA A 150 4.59 23.55 6.51
CA ALA A 150 5.16 22.36 7.13
C ALA A 150 4.10 21.75 8.06
N VAL A 151 3.50 20.61 7.66
CA VAL A 151 2.56 19.89 8.52
C VAL A 151 3.30 18.77 9.23
N THR A 152 3.31 18.90 10.56
CA THR A 152 3.67 17.92 11.60
C THR A 152 5.08 17.35 11.54
N ALA A 153 5.77 17.39 12.68
CA ALA A 153 6.83 16.43 12.95
C ALA A 153 6.22 15.03 12.77
N GLU A 154 6.70 14.29 11.76
CA GLU A 154 6.24 12.92 11.51
C GLU A 154 6.30 12.11 12.81
N ARG A 155 5.18 11.45 13.13
CA ARG A 155 5.12 10.66 14.34
C ARG A 155 5.81 9.32 14.09
N ARG A 156 6.26 8.71 15.18
CA ARG A 156 6.67 7.32 15.13
C ARG A 156 5.45 6.47 14.74
N PRO A 157 5.61 5.49 13.84
CA PRO A 157 4.52 4.63 13.44
C PRO A 157 4.07 3.79 14.63
N ALA A 158 2.76 3.69 14.85
CA ALA A 158 2.19 2.94 15.96
C ALA A 158 0.95 2.15 15.52
N LEU A 159 0.90 0.88 15.91
CA LEU A 159 -0.17 -0.06 15.50
C LEU A 159 -1.57 0.30 16.01
N HIS A 160 -1.67 1.22 16.95
CA HIS A 160 -2.87 1.49 17.73
C HIS A 160 -3.28 2.97 17.73
N ASP A 161 -2.64 3.81 16.92
CA ASP A 161 -2.93 5.25 16.87
C ASP A 161 -4.04 5.62 15.87
N GLY A 162 -4.53 4.63 15.10
CA GLY A 162 -5.58 4.84 14.10
C GLY A 162 -5.09 5.63 12.87
N THR A 163 -3.78 5.66 12.65
CA THR A 163 -3.15 6.31 11.49
C THR A 163 -2.50 5.28 10.58
N LEU A 164 -2.30 5.68 9.32
CA LEU A 164 -1.65 4.89 8.28
C LEU A 164 -0.46 5.66 7.76
N GLU A 165 0.65 4.97 7.51
CA GLU A 165 1.84 5.54 6.92
C GLU A 165 1.87 5.33 5.41
N VAL A 166 2.07 6.40 4.64
CA VAL A 166 2.10 6.35 3.17
C VAL A 166 3.50 6.63 2.65
N VAL A 167 4.08 5.68 1.93
CA VAL A 167 5.44 5.78 1.37
C VAL A 167 5.45 5.58 -0.15
N ALA A 168 6.43 6.20 -0.82
CA ALA A 168 6.78 5.95 -2.21
C ALA A 168 8.06 5.13 -2.36
N ILE A 169 8.08 4.32 -3.41
CA ILE A 169 9.19 3.43 -3.81
C ILE A 169 9.52 3.68 -5.28
N GLY A 170 10.80 3.78 -5.61
CA GLY A 170 11.30 4.21 -6.94
C GLY A 170 11.63 3.09 -7.94
N GLY A 171 11.15 1.87 -7.71
CA GLY A 171 11.38 0.70 -8.58
C GLY A 171 12.10 -0.47 -7.90
N VAL A 172 12.37 -1.55 -8.65
CA VAL A 172 12.92 -2.80 -8.08
C VAL A 172 14.32 -2.64 -7.49
N LEU A 173 15.22 -1.85 -8.12
CA LEU A 173 16.54 -1.59 -7.51
C LEU A 173 16.43 -0.89 -6.17
N HIS A 174 15.51 0.07 -6.07
CA HIS A 174 15.24 0.76 -4.82
C HIS A 174 14.70 -0.25 -3.79
N MET A 175 13.74 -1.10 -4.14
CA MET A 175 13.27 -2.20 -3.29
C MET A 175 14.40 -3.13 -2.82
N GLY A 176 15.29 -3.55 -3.72
CA GLY A 176 16.44 -4.39 -3.37
C GLY A 176 17.37 -3.72 -2.36
N ARG A 177 17.67 -2.43 -2.54
CA ARG A 177 18.48 -1.65 -1.58
C ARG A 177 17.77 -1.43 -0.24
N LEU A 178 16.44 -1.28 -0.24
CA LEU A 178 15.62 -1.21 0.97
C LEU A 178 15.74 -2.51 1.78
N ALA A 179 15.64 -3.66 1.12
CA ALA A 179 15.71 -4.97 1.75
C ALA A 179 17.05 -5.24 2.47
N VAL A 180 18.15 -4.64 2.02
CA VAL A 180 19.49 -4.77 2.62
C VAL A 180 19.92 -3.55 3.45
N GLY A 181 19.02 -2.58 3.68
CA GLY A 181 19.31 -1.40 4.50
C GLY A 181 20.24 -0.36 3.85
N LEU A 182 20.44 -0.41 2.53
CA LEU A 182 21.26 0.54 1.77
C LEU A 182 20.46 1.74 1.23
N SER A 183 19.14 1.79 1.47
CA SER A 183 18.28 2.89 1.05
C SER A 183 17.09 3.07 2.00
N ARG A 184 16.26 4.10 1.76
CA ARG A 184 15.08 4.44 2.57
C ARG A 184 13.94 4.84 1.64
N ALA A 185 12.72 4.41 1.98
CA ALA A 185 11.55 4.81 1.23
C ALA A 185 11.28 6.30 1.42
N GLN A 186 10.63 6.91 0.44
CA GLN A 186 10.23 8.31 0.53
C GLN A 186 8.95 8.37 1.35
N ARG A 187 8.98 9.01 2.52
CA ARG A 187 7.77 9.26 3.32
C ARG A 187 6.92 10.30 2.58
N LEU A 188 5.62 10.06 2.46
CA LEU A 188 4.71 10.95 1.75
C LEU A 188 3.73 11.64 2.70
N ALA A 189 3.09 10.88 3.57
CA ALA A 189 2.08 11.37 4.51
C ALA A 189 1.75 10.33 5.58
N GLN A 190 1.22 10.80 6.72
CA GLN A 190 0.61 9.98 7.75
C GLN A 190 -0.79 10.54 8.04
N GLY A 191 -1.80 9.69 8.14
CA GLY A 191 -3.19 10.14 8.36
C GLY A 191 -4.19 9.01 8.62
N SER A 192 -5.42 9.35 8.96
CA SER A 192 -6.46 8.36 9.33
C SER A 192 -7.31 7.89 8.15
N SER A 193 -7.34 8.66 7.06
CA SER A 193 -8.03 8.32 5.81
C SER A 193 -7.11 8.54 4.61
N VAL A 194 -6.89 7.48 3.84
CA VAL A 194 -6.08 7.53 2.62
C VAL A 194 -6.95 7.20 1.42
N THR A 195 -7.04 8.13 0.47
CA THR A 195 -7.77 7.94 -0.78
C THR A 195 -6.79 7.86 -1.94
N VAL A 196 -6.85 6.73 -2.65
CA VAL A 196 -6.05 6.46 -3.85
C VAL A 196 -6.99 6.47 -5.05
N THR A 197 -6.78 7.39 -5.99
CA THR A 197 -7.52 7.40 -7.26
C THR A 197 -6.61 6.89 -8.37
N THR A 198 -6.90 5.71 -8.89
CA THR A 198 -6.20 5.14 -10.05
C THR A 198 -6.85 5.66 -11.33
N LEU A 199 -6.04 6.21 -12.23
CA LEU A 199 -6.47 6.79 -13.51
C LEU A 199 -6.25 5.82 -14.69
N ASP A 200 -5.57 4.71 -14.43
CA ASP A 200 -5.21 3.66 -15.37
C ASP A 200 -5.29 2.30 -14.66
N THR A 201 -5.20 1.21 -15.42
CA THR A 201 -5.11 -0.13 -14.83
C THR A 201 -3.75 -0.32 -14.17
N LEU A 202 -3.73 -0.51 -12.85
CA LEU A 202 -2.52 -0.66 -12.04
C LEU A 202 -2.50 -2.00 -11.31
N PRO A 203 -1.33 -2.63 -11.13
CA PRO A 203 -1.19 -3.72 -10.19
C PRO A 203 -1.41 -3.18 -8.76
N VAL A 204 -2.26 -3.88 -8.00
CA VAL A 204 -2.55 -3.62 -6.59
C VAL A 204 -2.43 -4.93 -5.83
N GLN A 205 -1.97 -4.87 -4.58
CA GLN A 205 -1.97 -6.01 -3.66
C GLN A 205 -2.41 -5.58 -2.28
N VAL A 206 -3.12 -6.46 -1.58
CA VAL A 206 -3.50 -6.29 -0.18
C VAL A 206 -3.03 -7.51 0.58
N ASP A 207 -2.24 -7.32 1.62
CA ASP A 207 -1.70 -8.39 2.47
C ASP A 207 -1.09 -9.58 1.68
N GLY A 208 -0.53 -9.32 0.49
CA GLY A 208 0.07 -10.33 -0.39
C GLY A 208 -0.86 -10.96 -1.45
N GLU A 209 -2.12 -10.53 -1.53
CA GLU A 209 -3.08 -10.98 -2.56
C GLU A 209 -3.16 -9.94 -3.71
N PRO A 210 -2.56 -10.20 -4.88
CA PRO A 210 -2.43 -9.23 -5.96
C PRO A 210 -3.56 -9.32 -7.01
N TRP A 211 -3.86 -8.21 -7.68
CA TRP A 211 -4.74 -8.14 -8.85
C TRP A 211 -4.40 -6.93 -9.75
N LEU A 212 -5.01 -6.88 -10.94
CA LEU A 212 -5.00 -5.67 -11.78
C LEU A 212 -6.25 -4.85 -11.49
N GLN A 213 -6.05 -3.66 -10.91
CA GLN A 213 -7.12 -2.73 -10.56
C GLN A 213 -7.41 -1.80 -11.75
N PRO A 214 -8.60 -1.84 -12.38
CA PRO A 214 -9.01 -0.82 -13.34
C PRO A 214 -9.14 0.56 -12.67
N PRO A 215 -9.26 1.65 -13.44
CA PRO A 215 -9.47 3.00 -12.88
C PRO A 215 -10.59 3.03 -11.83
N ALA A 216 -10.27 3.45 -10.62
CA ALA A 216 -11.16 3.44 -9.48
C ALA A 216 -10.69 4.38 -8.37
N GLN A 217 -11.58 4.68 -7.44
CA GLN A 217 -11.23 5.35 -6.19
C GLN A 217 -11.26 4.33 -5.05
N LEU A 218 -10.12 4.15 -4.40
CA LEU A 218 -9.95 3.26 -3.25
C LEU A 218 -9.84 4.13 -2.00
N THR A 219 -10.73 3.92 -1.04
CA THR A 219 -10.69 4.61 0.25
C THR A 219 -10.26 3.62 1.32
N ILE A 220 -9.20 3.97 2.03
CA ILE A 220 -8.56 3.14 3.04
C ILE A 220 -8.72 3.86 4.37
N VAL A 221 -9.41 3.20 5.30
CA VAL A 221 -9.74 3.73 6.62
C VAL A 221 -9.64 2.64 7.67
N HIS A 222 -9.35 3.05 8.89
CA HIS A 222 -9.36 2.14 10.02
C HIS A 222 -10.77 1.59 10.27
N ARG A 223 -10.91 0.26 10.38
CA ARG A 223 -12.20 -0.41 10.60
C ARG A 223 -12.37 -0.89 12.04
N SER A 224 -11.40 -1.62 12.56
CA SER A 224 -11.47 -2.28 13.87
C SER A 224 -10.07 -2.64 14.35
N MET A 225 -9.93 -2.88 15.65
CA MET A 225 -8.68 -3.30 16.28
C MET A 225 -8.91 -4.60 17.07
N ALA A 226 -7.88 -5.44 17.14
CA ALA A 226 -7.86 -6.65 17.96
C ALA A 226 -6.59 -6.69 18.81
N LEU A 227 -6.70 -7.19 20.04
CA LEU A 227 -5.54 -7.44 20.90
C LEU A 227 -4.84 -8.72 20.44
N VAL A 228 -3.53 -8.62 20.19
CA VAL A 228 -2.69 -9.74 19.76
C VAL A 228 -1.53 -9.94 20.73
N LEU A 229 -1.16 -11.20 20.97
CA LEU A 229 0.02 -11.53 21.77
C LEU A 229 1.28 -11.21 20.98
N ARG A 230 2.12 -10.31 21.52
CA ARG A 230 3.42 -9.99 20.94
C ARG A 230 4.52 -10.69 21.72
N ARG A 231 5.39 -11.42 21.01
CA ARG A 231 6.64 -11.93 21.61
C ARG A 231 7.56 -10.76 21.91
N MET A 232 7.88 -10.55 23.18
CA MET A 232 8.96 -9.65 23.59
C MET A 232 10.30 -10.21 23.08
N PRO A 233 11.10 -9.43 22.33
CA PRO A 233 12.48 -9.82 22.05
C PRO A 233 13.23 -9.99 23.37
N ALA A 234 13.91 -11.13 23.55
CA ALA A 234 14.65 -11.44 24.77
C ALA A 234 15.70 -10.36 25.13
N ASP A 235 16.21 -9.66 24.11
CA ASP A 235 17.25 -8.65 24.25
C ASP A 235 16.72 -7.21 24.33
N SER A 236 15.41 -7.01 24.42
CA SER A 236 14.85 -5.66 24.58
C SER A 236 15.23 -5.05 25.94
N PRO A 237 15.42 -3.72 26.05
CA PRO A 237 15.66 -3.07 27.34
C PRO A 237 14.59 -3.41 28.38
N ALA A 238 13.33 -3.51 27.96
CA ALA A 238 12.21 -3.93 28.80
C ALA A 238 12.33 -5.40 29.24
N ALA A 239 12.70 -6.32 28.35
CA ALA A 239 12.94 -7.71 28.73
C ALA A 239 14.13 -7.86 29.70
N ARG A 240 15.21 -7.09 29.50
CA ARG A 240 16.34 -7.01 30.44
C ARG A 240 15.91 -6.46 31.79
N ALA A 241 15.17 -5.35 31.82
CA ALA A 241 14.64 -4.78 33.05
C ALA A 241 13.71 -5.77 33.77
N ALA A 242 12.81 -6.42 33.05
CA ALA A 242 11.91 -7.43 33.59
C ALA A 242 12.67 -8.66 34.12
N ALA A 243 13.75 -9.08 33.46
CA ALA A 243 14.61 -10.17 33.93
C ALA A 243 15.35 -9.79 35.21
N VAL A 244 15.89 -8.57 35.30
CA VAL A 244 16.55 -8.05 36.52
C VAL A 244 15.56 -7.97 37.68
N VAL A 245 14.34 -7.46 37.43
CA VAL A 245 13.29 -7.37 38.46
C VAL A 245 12.86 -8.77 38.91
N ARG A 246 12.65 -9.72 37.97
CA ARG A 246 12.37 -11.12 38.29
C ARG A 246 13.46 -11.72 39.18
N GLN A 247 14.72 -11.55 38.81
CA GLN A 247 15.86 -12.05 39.59
C GLN A 247 15.91 -11.43 41.00
N ALA A 248 15.70 -10.12 41.13
CA ALA A 248 15.71 -9.45 42.43
C ALA A 248 14.57 -9.95 43.35
N LEU A 249 13.39 -10.22 42.80
CA LEU A 249 12.27 -10.79 43.55
C LEU A 249 12.57 -12.24 43.98
N ASP A 250 13.20 -13.03 43.13
CA ASP A 250 13.65 -14.40 43.46
C ASP A 250 14.67 -14.38 44.61
N ASP A 251 15.62 -13.44 44.58
CA ASP A 251 16.63 -13.26 45.61
C ASP A 251 16.00 -12.85 46.96
N ALA A 252 15.01 -11.96 46.91
CA ALA A 252 14.28 -11.50 48.10
C ALA A 252 13.43 -12.61 48.73
N VAL A 253 12.83 -13.51 47.94
CA VAL A 253 12.16 -14.70 48.47
C VAL A 253 13.17 -15.66 49.12
N ARG A 254 14.31 -15.91 48.46
CA ARG A 254 15.37 -16.77 49.02
C ARG A 254 15.97 -16.24 50.31
N ALA A 255 16.09 -14.92 50.42
CA ALA A 255 16.54 -14.25 51.64
C ALA A 255 15.48 -14.20 52.75
N GLY A 256 14.26 -14.71 52.51
CA GLY A 256 13.14 -14.67 53.45
C GLY A 256 12.51 -13.28 53.62
N GLY A 257 12.85 -12.31 52.78
CA GLY A 257 12.30 -10.96 52.80
C GLY A 257 10.93 -10.83 52.12
N LEU A 258 10.57 -11.79 51.26
CA LEU A 258 9.26 -11.88 50.60
C LEU A 258 8.72 -13.31 50.68
N SER A 259 7.40 -13.43 50.78
CA SER A 259 6.71 -14.70 50.52
C SER A 259 6.51 -14.95 49.01
N GLU A 260 6.37 -16.22 48.63
CA GLU A 260 6.04 -16.61 47.25
C GLU A 260 4.77 -15.92 46.71
N ARG A 261 3.81 -15.68 47.60
CA ARG A 261 2.58 -14.96 47.25
C ARG A 261 2.86 -13.48 46.91
N GLN A 262 3.63 -12.79 47.74
CA GLN A 262 4.01 -11.40 47.48
C GLN A 262 4.85 -11.27 46.21
N ARG A 263 5.73 -12.24 45.93
CA ARG A 263 6.45 -12.32 44.67
C ARG A 263 5.51 -12.43 43.47
N ALA A 264 4.51 -13.30 43.52
CA ALA A 264 3.55 -13.47 42.43
C ALA A 264 2.72 -12.19 42.18
N GLU A 265 2.29 -11.52 43.24
CA GLU A 265 1.54 -10.25 43.15
C GLU A 265 2.41 -9.11 42.57
N LEU A 266 3.68 -9.01 43.00
CA LEU A 266 4.62 -8.01 42.48
C LEU A 266 5.01 -8.28 41.02
N LEU A 267 5.19 -9.54 40.63
CA LEU A 267 5.43 -9.89 39.23
C LEU A 267 4.25 -9.54 38.32
N ALA A 268 3.02 -9.80 38.77
CA ALA A 268 1.82 -9.42 38.05
C ALA A 268 1.72 -7.89 37.85
N ASP A 269 2.06 -7.09 38.86
CA ASP A 269 2.08 -5.62 38.74
C ASP A 269 3.19 -5.13 37.79
N VAL A 270 4.38 -5.73 37.85
CA VAL A 270 5.49 -5.42 36.93
C VAL A 270 5.10 -5.74 35.49
N ASP A 271 4.54 -6.92 35.22
CA ASP A 271 4.10 -7.30 33.88
C ASP A 271 2.96 -6.39 33.38
N ALA A 272 2.02 -5.98 34.25
CA ALA A 272 0.96 -5.04 33.90
C ALA A 272 1.50 -3.65 33.53
N ARG A 273 2.48 -3.13 34.28
CA ARG A 273 3.08 -1.81 34.03
C ARG A 273 4.01 -1.80 32.82
N LEU A 274 4.78 -2.86 32.62
CA LEU A 274 5.58 -3.04 31.41
C LEU A 274 4.70 -3.19 30.16
N GLY A 275 3.49 -3.76 30.29
CA GLY A 275 2.48 -3.78 29.24
C GLY A 275 1.85 -2.42 28.93
N GLN A 276 1.90 -1.45 29.85
CA GLN A 276 1.35 -0.10 29.66
C GLN A 276 2.38 0.97 29.25
N GLN A 277 3.66 0.80 29.60
CA GLN A 277 4.70 1.84 29.43
C GLN A 277 5.49 1.78 28.12
N TRP A 278 5.20 0.84 27.22
CA TRP A 278 5.92 0.73 25.95
C TRP A 278 4.97 0.59 24.76
N PRO A 279 4.92 1.57 23.82
CA PRO A 279 4.15 1.45 22.58
C PRO A 279 4.70 0.38 21.61
#